data_AF-A0A1E4KC74-F1
#
_entry.id   AF-A0A1E4KC74-F1
#
_cell.length_a   1.000
_cell.length_b   1.000
_cell.length_c   1.000
_cell.angle_alpha   90.00
_cell.angle_beta   90.00
_cell.angle_gamma   90.00
#
_symmetry.space_group_name_H-M   'P 1'
#
loop_
_entity.id
_entity.type
_entity.pdbx_description
1 polymer ?
#
loop_
_entity_poly.entity_id
_entity_poly.type
_entity_poly.pdbx_seq_one_letter_code
_entity_poly.pdbx_strand_id
1 'polypeptide(L)'
;MAAVAALPDDVARVAPDLPLRANLSALDNIALIPLYQRHYSAAESNRQARQLLEQLGHADIALLRDPDMTAAQRFIAKLARALILKRPRLVIDHPGAMLYDVPYPSFIRQLAAQEEMAGTWEIYDFSWNQTLYNQALHPE
;
A
#
# COMPACT_ATOMS: atom_id res chain seq x y z
N MET A 1 20.04 -9.37 6.21
CA MET A 1 18.95 -8.51 5.70
C MET A 1 19.43 -7.80 4.45
N ALA A 2 19.29 -8.46 3.29
CA ALA A 2 19.56 -7.83 2.00
C ALA A 2 18.59 -6.65 1.85
N ALA A 3 19.12 -5.48 1.48
CA ALA A 3 18.39 -4.23 1.51
C ALA A 3 17.16 -4.31 0.61
N VAL A 4 15.96 -4.25 1.20
CA VAL A 4 14.70 -4.03 0.48
C VAL A 4 14.80 -2.77 -0.40
N ALA A 5 15.73 -1.86 -0.09
CA ALA A 5 16.14 -0.72 -0.90
C ALA A 5 16.81 -1.04 -2.25
N ALA A 6 17.38 -2.24 -2.44
CA ALA A 6 18.08 -2.67 -3.65
C ALA A 6 17.22 -3.57 -4.56
N LEU A 7 15.90 -3.58 -4.37
CA LEU A 7 14.99 -4.34 -5.22
C LEU A 7 14.95 -3.78 -6.65
N PRO A 8 14.80 -4.63 -7.68
CA PRO A 8 14.75 -4.19 -9.06
C PRO A 8 13.48 -3.35 -9.35
N ASP A 9 13.54 -2.55 -10.42
CA ASP A 9 12.48 -1.61 -10.82
C ASP A 9 11.11 -2.27 -11.10
N ASP A 10 11.10 -3.59 -11.31
CA ASP A 10 9.88 -4.38 -11.53
C ASP A 10 9.13 -4.71 -10.22
N VAL A 11 9.60 -4.21 -9.07
CA VAL A 11 8.96 -4.41 -7.77
C VAL A 11 8.36 -3.11 -7.23
N ALA A 12 7.07 -3.13 -6.89
CA ALA A 12 6.43 -2.07 -6.13
C ALA A 12 6.69 -2.26 -4.63
N ARG A 13 6.84 -1.16 -3.87
CA ARG A 13 7.20 -1.21 -2.45
C ARG A 13 6.28 -0.36 -1.58
N VAL A 14 5.94 -0.89 -0.41
CA VAL A 14 5.28 -0.17 0.70
C VAL A 14 6.18 -0.29 1.91
N ALA A 15 6.69 0.85 2.40
CA ALA A 15 7.68 0.85 3.47
C ALA A 15 7.60 2.13 4.32
N PRO A 16 8.10 2.11 5.57
CA PRO A 16 8.15 3.28 6.45
C PRO A 16 8.94 4.45 5.83
N ASP A 17 10.06 4.16 5.18
CA ASP A 17 10.99 5.11 4.53
C ASP A 17 10.46 5.69 3.20
N LEU A 18 9.30 5.23 2.73
CA LEU A 18 8.58 5.77 1.58
C LEU A 18 7.35 6.56 2.05
N PRO A 19 7.49 7.78 2.60
CA PRO A 19 6.37 8.56 3.13
C PRO A 19 5.45 9.06 2.02
N LEU A 20 4.22 9.44 2.40
CA LEU A 20 3.35 10.26 1.56
C LEU A 20 3.87 11.70 1.55
N ARG A 21 3.60 12.44 0.48
CA ARG A 21 3.81 13.89 0.46
C ARG A 21 2.74 14.54 1.34
N ALA A 22 3.15 15.11 2.47
CA ALA A 22 2.24 15.63 3.49
C ALA A 22 1.34 16.78 3.00
N ASN A 23 1.76 17.51 1.97
CA ASN A 23 1.00 18.60 1.37
C ASN A 23 -0.05 18.13 0.35
N LEU A 24 -0.12 16.84 0.05
CA LEU A 24 -1.02 16.25 -0.93
C LEU A 24 -2.07 15.36 -0.25
N SER A 25 -3.23 15.24 -0.89
CA SER A 25 -4.24 14.26 -0.47
C SER A 25 -3.76 12.82 -0.75
N ALA A 26 -4.46 11.80 -0.22
CA ALA A 26 -4.25 10.41 -0.64
C ALA A 26 -4.39 10.26 -2.15
N LEU A 27 -5.47 10.81 -2.72
CA LEU A 27 -5.74 10.75 -4.14
C LEU A 27 -4.59 11.32 -4.97
N ASP A 28 -4.12 12.52 -4.62
CA ASP A 28 -3.03 13.19 -5.32
C ASP A 28 -1.72 12.40 -5.19
N ASN A 29 -1.41 11.87 -4.00
CA ASN A 29 -0.21 11.04 -3.77
C ASN A 29 -0.16 9.82 -4.70
N ILE A 30 -1.31 9.23 -5.00
CA ILE A 30 -1.45 8.08 -5.91
C ILE A 30 -1.41 8.56 -7.37
N ALA A 31 -2.16 9.60 -7.72
CA ALA A 31 -2.29 10.14 -9.08
C ALA A 31 -0.99 10.74 -9.64
N LEU A 32 -0.05 11.15 -8.78
CA LEU A 32 1.27 11.62 -9.21
C LEU A 32 1.99 10.61 -10.12
N ILE A 33 1.85 9.31 -9.86
CA ILE A 33 2.55 8.28 -10.62
C ILE A 33 2.10 8.24 -12.08
N PRO A 34 0.81 7.99 -12.40
CA PRO A 34 0.34 8.00 -13.79
C PRO A 34 0.52 9.36 -14.46
N LEU A 35 0.42 10.47 -13.72
CA LEU A 35 0.63 11.82 -14.24
C LEU A 35 2.05 12.01 -14.77
N TYR A 36 3.07 11.63 -14.00
CA TYR A 36 4.47 11.90 -14.35
C TYR A 36 5.17 10.75 -15.09
N GLN A 37 4.82 9.49 -14.83
CA GLN A 37 5.51 8.34 -15.44
C GLN A 37 4.84 7.84 -16.72
N ARG A 38 3.54 8.10 -16.90
CA ARG A 38 2.74 7.57 -18.02
C ARG A 38 2.07 8.66 -18.85
N HIS A 39 2.37 9.92 -18.59
CA HIS A 39 1.85 11.10 -19.30
C HIS A 39 0.32 11.15 -19.43
N TYR A 40 -0.40 10.56 -18.47
CA TYR A 40 -1.85 10.70 -18.39
C TYR A 40 -2.23 12.13 -18.03
N SER A 41 -3.42 12.56 -18.44
CA SER A 41 -3.98 13.84 -18.00
C SER A 41 -4.26 13.81 -16.50
N ALA A 42 -4.30 14.98 -15.84
CA ALA A 42 -4.64 15.07 -14.42
C ALA A 42 -6.00 14.40 -14.11
N ALA A 43 -6.99 14.59 -14.99
CA ALA A 43 -8.30 13.95 -14.84
C ALA A 43 -8.23 12.43 -14.90
N GLU A 44 -7.44 11.88 -15.83
CA GLU A 44 -7.27 10.43 -15.98
C GLU A 44 -6.49 9.83 -14.81
N SER A 45 -5.42 10.48 -14.39
CA SER A 45 -4.62 10.08 -13.22
C SER A 45 -5.47 10.04 -11.94
N ASN A 46 -6.30 11.06 -11.72
CA ASN A 46 -7.22 11.12 -10.58
C ASN A 46 -8.30 10.03 -10.67
N ARG A 47 -8.83 9.76 -11.87
CA ARG A 47 -9.81 8.69 -12.07
C ARG A 47 -9.24 7.32 -11.67
N GLN A 48 -8.03 7.00 -12.15
CA GLN A 48 -7.36 5.74 -11.83
C GLN A 48 -7.02 5.61 -10.35
N ALA A 49 -6.52 6.69 -9.74
CA ALA A 49 -6.22 6.73 -8.31
C ALA A 49 -7.49 6.51 -7.45
N ARG A 50 -8.60 7.15 -7.83
CA ARG A 50 -9.88 6.99 -7.14
C ARG A 50 -10.45 5.60 -7.28
N GLN A 51 -10.45 5.05 -8.50
CA GLN A 51 -10.90 3.69 -8.75
C GLN A 51 -10.12 2.67 -7.91
N LEU A 52 -8.80 2.87 -7.76
CA LEU A 52 -7.97 1.98 -6.94
C LEU A 52 -8.33 2.07 -5.44
N LEU A 53 -8.60 3.27 -4.91
CA LEU A 53 -9.08 3.43 -3.55
C LEU A 53 -10.48 2.80 -3.35
N GLU A 54 -11.36 2.91 -4.35
CA GLU A 54 -12.68 2.27 -4.35
C GLU A 54 -12.56 0.74 -4.33
N GLN A 55 -11.67 0.16 -5.14
CA GLN A 55 -11.39 -1.28 -5.15
C GLN A 55 -10.88 -1.76 -3.78
N LEU A 56 -9.96 -1.00 -3.18
CA LEU A 56 -9.46 -1.28 -1.83
C LEU A 56 -10.51 -1.07 -0.72
N GLY A 57 -11.71 -0.55 -1.03
CA GLY A 57 -12.77 -0.29 -0.06
C GLY A 57 -12.55 0.97 0.79
N HIS A 58 -11.69 1.88 0.34
CA HIS A 58 -11.23 3.07 1.09
C HIS A 58 -11.39 4.35 0.27
N ALA A 59 -12.52 4.52 -0.43
CA ALA A 59 -12.80 5.73 -1.19
C ALA A 59 -12.95 6.98 -0.31
N ASP A 60 -13.32 6.80 0.96
CA ASP A 60 -13.52 7.83 1.98
C ASP A 60 -12.25 8.62 2.30
N ILE A 61 -11.06 7.99 2.18
CA ILE A 61 -9.80 8.65 2.51
C ILE A 61 -9.25 9.53 1.39
N ALA A 62 -9.87 9.54 0.20
CA ALA A 62 -9.31 10.13 -1.00
C ALA A 62 -8.87 11.59 -0.83
N LEU A 63 -9.64 12.38 -0.06
CA LEU A 63 -9.38 13.81 0.15
C LEU A 63 -8.55 14.11 1.41
N LEU A 64 -8.29 13.12 2.26
CA LEU A 64 -7.52 13.31 3.49
C LEU A 64 -6.05 13.59 3.15
N ARG A 65 -5.41 14.40 3.99
CA ARG A 65 -3.94 14.60 3.98
C ARG A 65 -3.29 13.69 5.02
N ASP A 66 -1.99 13.48 4.88
CA ASP A 66 -1.21 12.58 5.75
C ASP A 66 -1.44 12.80 7.27
N PRO A 67 -1.54 14.05 7.79
CA PRO A 67 -1.82 14.27 9.22
C PRO A 67 -3.23 13.85 9.66
N ASP A 68 -4.19 13.79 8.73
CA ASP A 68 -5.60 13.52 9.01
C ASP A 68 -5.94 12.02 8.91
N MET A 69 -4.96 11.17 8.56
CA MET A 69 -5.13 9.73 8.40
C MET A 69 -4.71 8.94 9.65
N THR A 70 -5.49 7.90 9.96
CA THR A 70 -5.03 6.83 10.86
C THR A 70 -3.84 6.08 10.27
N ALA A 71 -3.21 5.19 11.05
CA ALA A 71 -2.06 4.44 10.56
C ALA A 71 -2.47 3.46 9.44
N ALA A 72 -3.59 2.76 9.63
CA ALA A 72 -4.21 1.93 8.61
C ALA A 72 -4.56 2.72 7.33
N GLN A 73 -5.18 3.90 7.44
CA GLN A 73 -5.53 4.72 6.27
C GLN A 73 -4.28 5.19 5.51
N ARG A 74 -3.24 5.62 6.24
CA ARG A 74 -1.95 6.00 5.65
C ARG A 74 -1.28 4.83 4.93
N PHE A 75 -1.36 3.63 5.51
CA PHE A 75 -0.86 2.41 4.87
C PHE A 75 -1.62 2.12 3.57
N ILE A 76 -2.96 2.23 3.56
CA ILE A 76 -3.78 2.05 2.35
C ILE A 76 -3.39 3.03 1.25
N ALA A 77 -3.19 4.31 1.59
CA ALA A 77 -2.74 5.30 0.62
C ALA A 77 -1.35 4.97 0.04
N LYS A 78 -0.40 4.51 0.88
CA LYS A 78 0.90 4.03 0.41
C LYS A 78 0.77 2.79 -0.48
N LEU A 79 -0.10 1.85 -0.11
CA LEU A 79 -0.39 0.63 -0.84
C LEU A 79 -0.97 0.94 -2.22
N ALA A 80 -1.99 1.79 -2.31
CA ALA A 80 -2.57 2.23 -3.57
C ALA A 80 -1.52 2.89 -4.47
N ARG A 81 -0.64 3.71 -3.89
CA ARG A 81 0.50 4.32 -4.62
C ARG A 81 1.48 3.27 -5.14
N ALA A 82 1.69 2.16 -4.43
CA ALA A 82 2.52 1.07 -4.92
C ALA A 82 1.81 0.27 -6.03
N LEU A 83 0.52 -0.06 -5.84
CA LEU A 83 -0.28 -0.86 -6.75
C LEU A 83 -0.56 -0.18 -8.09
N ILE A 84 -0.70 1.15 -8.13
CA ILE A 84 -0.95 1.88 -9.39
C ILE A 84 0.22 1.75 -10.39
N LEU A 85 1.41 1.38 -9.92
CA LEU A 85 2.56 1.04 -10.78
C LEU A 85 2.30 -0.23 -11.61
N LYS A 86 1.34 -1.07 -11.24
CA LYS A 86 0.99 -2.35 -11.91
C LYS A 86 2.20 -3.26 -12.08
N ARG A 87 3.00 -3.39 -11.01
CA ARG A 87 4.16 -4.27 -10.96
C ARG A 87 3.73 -5.70 -10.61
N PRO A 88 4.38 -6.75 -11.15
CA PRO A 88 4.03 -8.14 -10.87
C PRO A 88 4.27 -8.53 -9.40
N ARG A 89 5.17 -7.82 -8.71
CA ARG A 89 5.54 -8.07 -7.32
C ARG A 89 5.31 -6.83 -6.47
N LEU A 90 4.70 -7.01 -5.31
CA LEU A 90 4.54 -6.01 -4.27
C LEU A 90 5.29 -6.48 -3.02
N VAL A 91 6.18 -5.64 -2.52
CA VAL A 91 6.89 -5.87 -1.25
C VAL A 91 6.36 -4.93 -0.18
N ILE A 92 5.91 -5.50 0.93
CA ILE A 92 5.53 -4.77 2.14
C ILE A 92 6.64 -4.96 3.17
N ASP A 93 7.32 -3.86 3.49
CA ASP A 93 8.47 -3.84 4.37
C ASP A 93 8.08 -3.32 5.76
N HIS A 94 8.35 -4.09 6.80
CA HIS A 94 8.03 -3.83 8.21
C HIS A 94 6.59 -3.33 8.43
N PRO A 95 5.55 -4.11 8.08
CA PRO A 95 4.16 -3.68 8.21
C PRO A 95 3.79 -3.29 9.65
N GLY A 96 4.35 -3.96 10.66
CA GLY A 96 4.11 -3.63 12.06
C GLY A 96 4.54 -2.20 12.46
N ALA A 97 5.46 -1.59 11.72
CA ALA A 97 5.84 -0.18 11.92
C ALA A 97 4.84 0.81 11.32
N MET A 98 3.95 0.36 10.43
CA MET A 98 2.95 1.19 9.75
C MET A 98 1.51 0.90 10.18
N LEU A 99 1.23 -0.33 10.63
CA LEU A 99 -0.09 -0.84 10.96
C LEU A 99 -0.16 -1.22 12.45
N TYR A 100 0.12 -0.26 13.31
CA TYR A 100 0.09 -0.45 14.77
C TYR A 100 -1.31 -0.30 15.38
N ASP A 101 -2.31 0.11 14.58
CA ASP A 101 -3.69 0.36 15.01
C ASP A 101 -4.67 -0.77 14.59
N VAL A 102 -4.21 -1.80 13.88
CA VAL A 102 -5.02 -2.93 13.40
C VAL A 102 -4.26 -4.26 13.50
N PRO A 103 -4.97 -5.41 13.55
CA PRO A 103 -4.34 -6.72 13.40
C PRO A 103 -3.83 -6.91 11.97
N TYR A 104 -2.63 -6.42 11.72
CA TYR A 104 -2.11 -6.23 10.36
C TYR A 104 -1.98 -7.50 9.51
N PRO A 105 -1.71 -8.72 10.03
CA PRO A 105 -1.65 -9.89 9.16
C PRO A 105 -3.00 -10.23 8.52
N SER A 106 -4.09 -10.18 9.28
CA SER A 106 -5.44 -10.43 8.73
C SER A 106 -5.89 -9.29 7.83
N PHE A 107 -5.59 -8.05 8.22
CA PHE A 107 -5.86 -6.87 7.41
C PHE A 107 -5.20 -6.94 6.02
N ILE A 108 -3.89 -7.24 5.96
CA ILE A 108 -3.17 -7.38 4.68
C ILE A 108 -3.72 -8.54 3.86
N ARG A 109 -4.04 -9.69 4.48
CA ARG A 109 -4.65 -10.82 3.76
C ARG A 109 -6.00 -10.47 3.15
N GLN A 110 -6.84 -9.74 3.87
CA GLN A 110 -8.15 -9.31 3.37
C GLN A 110 -8.00 -8.41 2.14
N LEU A 111 -7.02 -7.50 2.15
CA LEU A 111 -6.72 -6.65 0.99
C LEU A 111 -6.20 -7.47 -0.19
N ALA A 112 -5.27 -8.40 0.06
CA ALA A 112 -4.71 -9.26 -0.98
C ALA A 112 -5.72 -10.26 -1.58
N ALA A 113 -6.81 -10.57 -0.86
CA ALA A 113 -7.86 -11.48 -1.32
C ALA A 113 -8.86 -10.84 -2.30
N GLN A 114 -8.80 -9.54 -2.53
CA GLN A 114 -9.66 -8.87 -3.50
C GLN A 114 -9.29 -9.27 -4.94
N GLU A 115 -10.29 -9.61 -5.76
CA GLU A 115 -10.08 -10.20 -7.10
C GLU A 115 -9.25 -9.30 -8.04
N GLU A 116 -9.31 -7.98 -7.87
CA GLU A 116 -8.53 -7.05 -8.71
C GLU A 116 -7.07 -6.87 -8.28
N MET A 117 -6.66 -7.45 -7.14
CA MET A 117 -5.31 -7.31 -6.59
C MET A 117 -4.35 -8.37 -7.14
N ALA A 118 -4.16 -8.36 -8.47
CA ALA A 118 -3.27 -9.30 -9.15
C ALA A 118 -1.80 -9.06 -8.80
N GLY A 119 -1.07 -10.13 -8.46
CA GLY A 119 0.38 -10.12 -8.26
C GLY A 119 0.84 -10.92 -7.04
N THR A 120 2.15 -11.08 -6.89
CA THR A 120 2.74 -11.72 -5.71
C THR A 120 3.01 -10.67 -4.64
N TRP A 121 2.41 -10.86 -3.46
CA TRP A 121 2.62 -10.01 -2.29
C TRP A 121 3.63 -10.68 -1.37
N GLU A 122 4.74 -10.00 -1.10
CA GLU A 122 5.79 -10.48 -0.22
C GLU A 122 5.87 -9.55 1.00
N ILE A 123 5.81 -10.14 2.19
CA ILE A 123 5.88 -9.37 3.43
C ILE A 123 7.22 -9.66 4.10
N TYR A 124 8.01 -8.62 4.29
CA TYR A 124 9.28 -8.66 5.02
C TYR A 124 9.07 -7.95 6.35
N ASP A 125 9.21 -8.70 7.44
CA ASP A 125 8.96 -8.21 8.78
C ASP A 125 10.10 -8.63 9.71
N PHE A 126 10.12 -8.11 10.93
CA PHE A 126 11.06 -8.57 11.94
C PHE A 126 10.87 -10.05 12.24
N SER A 127 11.96 -10.78 12.52
CA SER A 127 11.91 -12.22 12.76
C SER A 127 10.99 -12.60 13.93
N TRP A 128 10.89 -11.76 14.97
CA TRP A 128 10.00 -11.99 16.11
C TRP A 128 8.50 -11.89 15.75
N ASN A 129 8.15 -11.25 14.62
CA ASN A 129 6.76 -11.10 14.18
C ASN A 129 6.25 -12.33 13.42
N GLN A 130 7.10 -13.33 13.14
CA GLN A 130 6.71 -14.57 12.46
C GLN A 130 5.51 -15.27 13.13
N THR A 131 5.43 -15.23 14.46
CA THR A 131 4.33 -15.84 15.23
C THR A 131 2.96 -15.29 14.84
N LEU A 132 2.86 -14.01 14.47
CA LEU A 132 1.60 -13.36 14.09
C LEU A 132 1.03 -13.90 12.77
N TYR A 133 1.90 -14.37 11.88
CA TYR A 133 1.49 -14.99 10.62
C TYR A 133 1.12 -16.46 10.80
N ASN A 134 1.69 -17.15 11.78
CA ASN A 134 1.37 -18.56 12.07
C ASN A 134 0.02 -18.71 12.80
N GLN A 135 -0.27 -17.83 13.77
CA GLN A 135 -1.57 -17.81 14.47
C GLN A 135 -2.73 -17.55 13.52
N ALA A 136 -2.47 -16.71 12.51
CA ALA A 136 -3.38 -16.40 11.44
C ALA A 136 -3.80 -17.61 10.56
N LEU A 137 -3.02 -18.69 10.52
CA LEU A 137 -3.32 -19.91 9.77
C LEU A 137 -4.14 -20.93 10.60
N HIS A 138 -4.24 -20.72 11.91
CA HIS A 138 -4.97 -21.57 12.85
C HIS A 138 -5.85 -20.71 13.76
N PRO A 139 -7.01 -20.21 13.27
CA PRO A 139 -7.99 -19.61 14.15
C PRO A 139 -8.55 -20.70 15.08
N GLU A 140 -8.49 -20.47 16.39
CA GLU A 140 -9.21 -21.29 17.39
C GLU A 140 -10.73 -21.22 17.18
#